data_AF-A0A1S3QNL2-F1
#
_entry.id   AF-A0A1S3QNL2-F1
#
_cell.length_a   1.000
_cell.length_b   1.000
_cell.length_c   1.000
_cell.angle_alpha   90.00
_cell.angle_beta   90.00
_cell.angle_gamma   90.00
#
_symmetry.space_group_name_H-M   'P 1'
#
loop_
_entity.id
_entity.type
_entity.pdbx_description
1 polymer ?
#
loop_
_entity_poly.entity_id
_entity_poly.type
_entity_poly.pdbx_seq_one_letter_code
_entity_poly.pdbx_strand_id
1 'polypeptide(L)'
;MGFPLSTPTGSTGSTPTSSSTKEQTGQNKAVDMSFTIEERGKPNTLDYRVFFRNTEGKYVSPFHDIPIYADEAQNIFHDVVELTLTISSNRTSSMMLLS
;
A
#
# COMPACT_ATOMS: atom_id res chain seq x y z
N MET A 1 -14.02 -74.45 -1.30
CA MET A 1 -14.57 -73.77 -0.11
C MET A 1 -14.05 -72.34 -0.12
N GLY A 2 -14.66 -71.46 -0.92
CA GLY A 2 -14.23 -70.07 -1.09
C GLY A 2 -15.23 -69.13 -0.42
N PHE A 3 -14.74 -68.25 0.45
CA PHE A 3 -15.54 -67.25 1.14
C PHE A 3 -15.84 -66.08 0.18
N PRO A 4 -17.09 -65.58 0.08
CA PRO A 4 -17.39 -64.40 -0.71
C PRO A 4 -16.91 -63.13 0.02
N LEU A 5 -16.18 -62.28 -0.70
CA LEU A 5 -15.73 -60.97 -0.27
C LEU A 5 -16.92 -59.98 -0.29
N SER A 6 -17.36 -59.53 0.87
CA SER A 6 -18.37 -58.48 1.01
C SER A 6 -17.77 -57.10 0.73
N THR A 7 -18.46 -56.32 -0.10
CA THR A 7 -18.20 -54.90 -0.36
C THR A 7 -18.71 -54.01 0.76
N PRO A 8 -18.06 -52.86 1.03
CA PRO A 8 -18.74 -51.69 1.57
C PRO A 8 -19.00 -50.65 0.47
N THR A 9 -20.27 -50.25 0.41
CA THR A 9 -20.90 -49.27 -0.48
C THR A 9 -20.78 -47.84 0.08
N GLY A 10 -20.53 -46.85 -0.79
CA GLY A 10 -20.79 -45.41 -0.58
C GLY A 10 -19.68 -44.66 0.19
N SER A 11 -19.29 -43.43 -0.14
CA SER A 11 -20.04 -42.34 -0.78
C SER A 11 -19.14 -41.44 -1.62
N THR A 12 -19.72 -40.93 -2.70
CA THR A 12 -19.26 -39.86 -3.57
C THR A 12 -18.92 -38.57 -2.81
N GLY A 13 -17.68 -38.09 -2.99
CA GLY A 13 -17.25 -36.76 -2.60
C GLY A 13 -16.26 -36.22 -3.62
N SER A 14 -16.72 -35.98 -4.84
CA SER A 14 -15.98 -35.21 -5.84
C SER A 14 -15.81 -33.79 -5.30
N THR A 15 -14.63 -33.47 -4.78
CA THR A 15 -14.24 -32.09 -4.53
C THR A 15 -14.19 -31.38 -5.88
N PRO A 16 -14.99 -30.34 -6.13
CA PRO A 16 -14.85 -29.55 -7.35
C PRO A 16 -13.53 -28.79 -7.29
N THR A 17 -12.64 -29.14 -8.22
CA THR A 17 -11.51 -28.32 -8.64
C THR A 17 -12.05 -26.97 -9.13
N SER A 18 -12.14 -25.98 -8.25
CA SER A 18 -12.40 -24.60 -8.67
C SER A 18 -11.10 -23.98 -9.14
N SER A 19 -10.62 -24.39 -10.31
CA SER A 19 -9.67 -23.60 -11.10
C SER A 19 -10.40 -22.33 -11.55
N SER A 20 -10.43 -21.34 -10.66
CA SER A 20 -10.88 -19.99 -10.99
C SER A 20 -9.74 -19.34 -11.76
N THR A 21 -9.66 -19.62 -13.06
CA THR A 21 -8.93 -18.79 -14.00
C THR A 21 -9.63 -17.44 -14.02
N LYS A 22 -9.21 -16.51 -13.16
CA LYS A 22 -9.49 -15.10 -13.38
C LYS A 22 -8.48 -14.62 -14.41
N GLU A 23 -8.88 -14.71 -15.67
CA GLU A 23 -8.40 -13.80 -16.70
C GLU A 23 -8.70 -12.37 -16.21
N GLN A 24 -7.70 -11.70 -15.65
CA GLN A 24 -7.73 -10.25 -15.50
C GLN A 24 -7.19 -9.64 -16.78
N THR A 25 -8.09 -9.54 -17.75
CA THR A 25 -7.96 -8.64 -18.90
C THR A 25 -7.67 -7.23 -18.41
N GLY A 26 -6.70 -6.59 -19.05
CA GLY A 26 -6.15 -5.30 -18.70
C GLY A 26 -7.21 -4.22 -18.48
N GLN A 27 -7.10 -3.56 -17.35
CA GLN A 27 -7.34 -2.14 -17.26
C GLN A 27 -6.06 -1.54 -16.71
N ASN A 28 -5.32 -0.83 -17.56
CA ASN A 28 -4.37 0.18 -17.09
C ASN A 28 -5.23 1.26 -16.41
N LYS A 29 -5.66 1.01 -15.17
CA LYS A 29 -6.05 2.08 -14.27
C LYS A 29 -4.81 2.98 -14.28
N ALA A 30 -4.96 4.21 -14.74
CA ALA A 30 -4.10 5.28 -14.27
C ALA A 30 -4.34 5.28 -12.75
N VAL A 31 -3.51 4.53 -12.03
CA VAL A 31 -3.54 4.52 -10.57
C VAL A 31 -3.22 5.96 -10.24
N ASP A 32 -4.18 6.65 -9.64
CA ASP A 32 -3.89 7.93 -9.01
C ASP A 32 -2.87 7.61 -7.90
N MET A 33 -1.58 7.81 -8.22
CA MET A 33 -0.42 7.54 -7.36
C MET A 33 -0.27 8.61 -6.28
N SER A 34 -1.38 9.23 -5.87
CA SER A 34 -1.38 10.16 -4.74
C SER A 34 -1.39 9.36 -3.43
N PHE A 35 -0.33 9.56 -2.65
CA PHE A 35 -0.18 8.99 -1.33
C PHE A 35 -0.57 10.02 -0.27
N THR A 36 -1.39 9.60 0.69
CA THR A 36 -1.73 10.40 1.86
C THR A 36 -1.02 9.83 3.08
N ILE A 37 -0.64 10.71 4.00
CA ILE A 37 0.05 10.34 5.23
C ILE A 37 -0.94 10.29 6.40
N GLU A 38 -0.83 9.26 7.25
CA GLU A 38 -1.49 9.18 8.55
C GLU A 38 -0.43 9.10 9.65
N GLU A 39 -0.36 10.15 10.46
CA GLU A 39 0.51 10.16 11.64
C GLU A 39 -0.25 9.61 12.84
N ARG A 40 0.37 8.67 13.56
CA ARG A 40 -0.15 8.12 14.81
C ARG A 40 0.85 8.36 15.92
N GLY A 41 0.32 8.79 17.07
CA GLY A 41 1.11 9.13 18.25
C GLY A 41 1.46 10.62 18.29
N LYS A 42 2.37 10.96 19.21
CA LYS A 42 2.84 12.34 19.39
C LYS A 42 4.21 12.49 18.72
N PRO A 43 4.49 13.59 18.01
CA PRO A 43 5.82 13.84 17.48
C PRO A 43 6.90 13.75 18.58
N ASN A 44 8.05 13.16 18.23
CA ASN A 44 9.20 12.94 19.13
C ASN A 44 8.96 11.95 20.29
N THR A 45 7.99 11.04 20.17
CA THR A 45 7.83 9.92 21.12
C THR A 45 8.13 8.57 20.46
N LEU A 46 8.41 7.54 21.26
CA LEU A 46 8.66 6.18 20.77
C LEU A 46 7.45 5.56 20.05
N ASP A 47 6.26 6.08 20.33
CA ASP A 47 5.00 5.63 19.70
C ASP A 47 4.72 6.34 18.39
N TYR A 48 5.55 7.30 17.97
CA TYR A 48 5.38 8.03 16.73
C TYR A 48 5.58 7.11 15.53
N ARG A 49 4.54 6.97 14.72
CA ARG A 49 4.54 6.15 13.51
C ARG A 49 3.82 6.87 12.40
N VAL A 50 4.35 6.75 11.20
CA VAL A 50 3.81 7.35 9.98
C VAL A 50 3.40 6.24 9.04
N PHE A 51 2.13 6.25 8.62
CA PHE A 51 1.57 5.28 7.69
C PHE A 51 1.20 5.94 6.38
N PHE A 52 1.50 5.27 5.27
CA PHE A 52 1.11 5.73 3.94
C PHE A 52 -0.21 5.05 3.54
N ARG A 53 -1.10 5.81 2.91
CA ARG A 53 -2.37 5.33 2.39
C ARG A 53 -2.53 5.74 0.94
N ASN A 54 -3.05 4.83 0.12
CA ASN A 54 -3.45 5.14 -1.25
C ASN A 54 -4.77 5.90 -1.27
N THR A 55 -5.14 6.41 -2.45
CA THR A 55 -6.47 6.98 -2.75
C THR A 55 -7.63 6.04 -2.44
N GLU A 56 -7.40 4.73 -2.53
CA GLU A 56 -8.38 3.69 -2.16
C GLU A 56 -8.48 3.47 -0.63
N GLY A 57 -7.72 4.21 0.17
CA GLY A 57 -7.69 4.12 1.64
C GLY A 57 -6.94 2.91 2.20
N LYS A 58 -6.33 2.09 1.33
CA LYS A 58 -5.50 0.94 1.73
C LYS A 58 -4.15 1.43 2.24
N TYR A 59 -3.69 0.89 3.37
CA TYR A 59 -2.33 1.10 3.86
C TYR A 59 -1.32 0.46 2.92
N VAL A 60 -0.27 1.22 2.62
CA VAL A 60 0.83 0.79 1.77
C VAL A 60 2.16 0.86 2.51
N SER A 61 3.02 -0.10 2.22
CA SER A 61 4.37 -0.14 2.75
C SER A 61 5.30 0.69 1.87
N PRO A 62 6.06 1.65 2.45
CA PRO A 62 6.99 2.48 1.68
C PRO A 62 8.12 1.68 1.04
N PHE A 63 8.42 0.48 1.53
CA PHE A 63 9.56 -0.32 1.06
C PHE A 63 9.23 -1.28 -0.09
N HIS A 64 7.95 -1.61 -0.29
CA HIS A 64 7.55 -2.69 -1.20
C HIS A 64 6.42 -2.30 -2.14
N ASP A 65 5.52 -1.40 -1.72
CA ASP A 65 4.32 -1.07 -2.49
C ASP A 65 4.47 0.23 -3.31
N ILE A 66 5.53 1.01 -3.06
CA ILE A 66 5.82 2.25 -3.79
C ILE A 66 6.89 1.94 -4.85
N PRO A 67 6.54 1.94 -6.15
CA PRO A 67 7.51 1.76 -7.23
C PRO A 67 8.55 2.88 -7.21
N ILE A 68 9.78 2.56 -7.64
CA ILE A 68 10.86 3.57 -7.69
C ILE A 68 10.63 4.61 -8.79
N TYR A 69 9.97 4.23 -9.89
CA TYR A 69 9.66 5.11 -11.02
C TYR A 69 8.21 5.61 -10.91
N ALA A 70 8.05 6.93 -10.89
CA ALA A 70 6.77 7.60 -11.07
C ALA A 70 6.42 7.72 -12.57
N ASP A 71 7.43 7.98 -13.39
CA ASP A 71 7.35 7.98 -14.85
C ASP A 71 8.70 7.56 -15.43
N GLU A 72 8.72 6.39 -16.07
CA GLU A 72 9.93 5.84 -16.69
C GLU A 72 10.38 6.64 -17.92
N ALA A 73 9.44 7.23 -18.67
CA ALA A 73 9.74 7.97 -19.90
C ALA A 73 10.38 9.33 -19.62
N GLN A 74 10.06 9.94 -18.47
CA GLN A 74 10.63 11.20 -18.00
C GLN A 74 11.70 11.02 -16.91
N ASN A 75 12.05 9.77 -16.57
CA ASN A 75 12.98 9.42 -15.49
C ASN A 75 12.62 10.12 -14.16
N ILE A 76 11.33 10.17 -13.82
CA ILE A 76 10.85 10.73 -12.56
C ILE A 76 10.78 9.60 -11.54
N PHE A 77 11.35 9.84 -10.37
CA PHE A 77 11.44 8.87 -9.28
C PHE A 77 10.56 9.26 -8.10
N HIS A 78 10.04 8.24 -7.42
CA HIS A 78 9.46 8.41 -6.09
C HIS A 78 10.57 8.39 -5.04
N ASP A 79 10.49 9.31 -4.08
CA ASP A 79 11.39 9.38 -2.93
C ASP A 79 10.58 9.41 -1.64
N VAL A 80 11.05 8.67 -0.63
CA VAL A 80 10.41 8.59 0.69
C VAL A 80 11.28 9.35 1.68
N VAL A 81 10.86 10.56 2.01
CA VAL A 81 11.61 11.46 2.89
C VAL A 81 11.36 11.14 4.35
N GLU A 82 12.39 10.71 5.07
CA GLU A 82 12.32 10.43 6.51
C GLU A 82 12.62 11.64 7.40
N LEU A 83 13.48 12.55 6.92
CA LEU A 83 13.92 13.72 7.67
C LEU A 83 13.68 14.97 6.85
N THR A 84 12.91 15.89 7.42
CA THR A 84 12.67 17.20 6.81
C THR A 84 13.68 18.22 7.33
N LEU A 85 14.32 18.94 6.41
CA LEU A 85 15.13 20.10 6.79
C LEU A 85 14.20 21.23 7.24
N THR A 86 14.17 21.52 8.54
CA THR A 86 13.38 22.63 9.09
C THR A 86 14.13 23.95 8.90
N ILE A 87 13.56 24.85 8.09
CA ILE A 87 14.01 26.25 7.97
C ILE A 87 13.11 27.13 8.84
N SER A 88 13.65 27.68 9.93
CA SER A 88 12.92 28.61 10.80
C SER A 88 12.77 29.96 10.09
N SER A 89 11.55 30.31 9.68
CA SER A 89 11.27 31.63 9.09
C SER A 89 11.18 32.68 10.21
N ASN A 90 12.31 33.31 10.55
CA ASN A 90 12.32 34.50 11.40
C ASN A 90 12.29 35.74 10.51
N ARG A 91 11.11 36.09 9.96
CA ARG A 91 10.89 37.41 9.36
C ARG A 91 10.40 38.38 10.43
N THR A 92 11.34 39.07 11.06
CA THR A 92 11.06 40.27 11.85
C THR A 92 10.48 41.34 10.93
N SER A 93 9.15 41.53 10.99
CA SER A 93 8.46 42.64 10.32
C SER A 93 8.73 43.94 11.10
N SER A 94 9.97 44.42 11.04
CA SER A 94 10.37 45.73 11.57
C SER A 94 10.17 46.78 10.47
N MET A 95 8.92 47.13 10.18
CA MET A 95 8.59 48.37 9.48
C MET A 95 7.13 48.75 9.76
N MET A 96 6.84 49.09 11.00
CA MET A 96 5.78 50.05 11.31
C MET A 96 6.41 51.17 12.11
N LEU A 97 6.10 52.42 11.71
CA LEU A 97 6.54 53.73 12.21
C LEU A 97 7.56 54.45 11.30
N LEU A 98 7.09 54.88 10.13
CA LEU A 98 7.39 56.25 9.68
C LEU A 98 6.18 57.11 10.06
N SER A 99 6.40 58.00 11.03
CA SER A 99 5.57 59.17 11.34
C SER A 99 5.76 60.26 10.30
#